data_AF-S5M010-F1
#
_entry.id   AF-S5M010-F1
#
_cell.length_a   1.000
_cell.length_b   1.000
_cell.length_c   1.000
_cell.angle_alpha   90.00
_cell.angle_beta   90.00
_cell.angle_gamma   90.00
#
_symmetry.space_group_name_H-M   'P 1'
#
loop_
_entity.id
_entity.type
_entity.pdbx_description
1 polymer ?
#
loop_
_entity_poly.entity_id
_entity_poly.type
_entity_poly.pdbx_seq_one_letter_code
_entity_poly.pdbx_strand_id
1 'polypeptide(L)'
;MSLLRVIFDFTLMKKLLSLLGMTTIVVSGATTVIACGNEDSSSPASSIKEVIFMIDALTTISSSIINDYKDVVTDFNENHNDLGIEVKIETPSAGQILNSINAGEALPDLYLTYPDNVARYKSIIPDQIVDVKSEGYITDNTIFSEYQSSFLEEGTIGENLYVLPVLKSFNINTVNLRLLNQIQKFLKIQLWNMQQLVYF
;
A
#
# COMPACT_ATOMS: atom_id res chain seq x y z
N MET A 1 -62.85 -4.62 2.68
CA MET A 1 -61.59 -4.96 3.37
C MET A 1 -60.48 -4.94 2.32
N SER A 2 -59.88 -3.78 2.07
CA SER A 2 -58.74 -3.63 1.15
C SER A 2 -58.12 -2.26 1.40
N LEU A 3 -56.92 -2.23 1.99
CA LEU A 3 -56.17 -1.02 2.27
C LEU A 3 -54.80 -1.21 1.61
N LEU A 4 -54.66 -0.67 0.40
CA LEU A 4 -53.39 -0.57 -0.32
C LEU A 4 -53.26 0.85 -0.84
N ARG A 5 -52.50 1.69 -0.13
CA ARG A 5 -51.83 2.88 -0.64
C ARG A 5 -50.73 3.24 0.35
N VAL A 6 -49.57 2.59 0.16
CA VAL A 6 -48.32 2.97 0.81
C VAL A 6 -47.79 4.20 0.09
N ILE A 7 -47.83 5.34 0.78
CA ILE A 7 -47.02 6.50 0.45
C ILE A 7 -45.60 6.13 0.87
N PHE A 8 -44.73 5.85 -0.10
CA PHE A 8 -43.31 5.64 0.15
C PHE A 8 -42.66 7.00 0.44
N ASP A 9 -42.38 7.22 1.72
CA ASP A 9 -41.72 8.41 2.26
C ASP A 9 -40.21 8.35 1.94
N PHE A 10 -39.75 9.30 1.13
CA PHE A 10 -38.38 9.42 0.58
C PHE A 10 -37.28 9.68 1.62
N THR A 11 -37.62 9.63 2.91
CA THR A 11 -36.76 10.07 4.01
C THR A 11 -36.00 8.92 4.69
N LEU A 12 -36.46 7.67 4.54
CA LEU A 12 -35.82 6.50 5.16
C LEU A 12 -34.53 6.05 4.43
N MET A 13 -34.46 6.30 3.11
CA MET A 13 -33.37 5.84 2.26
C MET A 13 -32.04 6.60 2.45
N LYS A 14 -32.07 7.78 3.08
CA LYS A 14 -30.85 8.55 3.40
C LYS A 14 -30.10 8.04 4.64
N LYS A 15 -30.77 7.30 5.53
CA LYS A 15 -30.15 6.79 6.76
C LYS A 15 -29.51 5.41 6.58
N LEU A 16 -29.94 4.63 5.57
CA LEU A 16 -29.31 3.35 5.26
C LEU A 16 -27.99 3.51 4.49
N LEU A 17 -27.88 4.51 3.60
CA LEU A 17 -26.62 4.82 2.91
C LEU A 17 -25.50 5.35 3.83
N SER A 18 -25.86 5.85 5.02
CA SER A 18 -24.88 6.32 6.01
C SER A 18 -24.32 5.21 6.89
N LEU A 19 -24.90 4.01 6.89
CA LEU A 19 -24.47 2.90 7.75
C LEU A 19 -23.64 1.83 7.03
N LEU A 20 -23.53 1.88 5.70
CA LEU A 20 -22.63 1.02 4.91
C LEU A 20 -21.22 1.62 4.71
N GLY A 21 -20.95 2.81 5.27
CA GLY A 21 -19.72 3.58 5.01
C GLY A 21 -18.61 3.43 6.03
N MET A 22 -18.58 2.39 6.87
CA MET A 22 -17.55 2.22 7.90
C MET A 22 -17.07 0.77 8.04
N THR A 23 -16.50 0.25 6.97
CA THR A 23 -15.33 -0.64 7.04
C THR A 23 -14.32 -0.21 5.98
N THR A 24 -13.95 1.08 5.98
CA THR A 24 -12.67 1.48 5.42
C THR A 24 -11.60 1.00 6.38
N ILE A 25 -11.00 -0.14 6.05
CA ILE A 25 -9.69 -0.52 6.54
C ILE A 25 -8.73 0.56 6.00
N VAL A 26 -8.46 1.57 6.82
CA VAL A 26 -7.42 2.57 6.55
C VAL A 26 -6.11 1.91 6.95
N VAL A 27 -5.45 1.36 5.94
CA VAL A 27 -4.15 0.73 6.08
C VAL A 27 -3.08 1.71 5.65
N SER A 28 -2.20 2.01 6.58
CA SER A 28 -1.04 2.88 6.42
C SER A 28 0.15 2.10 5.89
N GLY A 29 0.85 2.69 4.92
CA GLY A 29 2.07 2.17 4.31
C GLY A 29 1.95 2.24 2.79
N ALA A 30 2.82 3.01 2.12
CA ALA A 30 2.99 2.78 0.68
C ALA A 30 3.96 1.61 0.56
N THR A 31 3.47 0.55 -0.05
CA THR A 31 4.12 -0.73 -0.08
C THR A 31 4.16 -1.16 -1.54
N THR A 32 5.31 -1.61 -2.03
CA THR A 32 5.49 -1.83 -3.47
C THR A 32 6.22 -3.11 -3.78
N VAL A 33 5.68 -3.96 -4.67
CA VAL A 33 6.28 -5.26 -5.00
C VAL A 33 7.29 -5.09 -6.13
N ILE A 34 8.49 -5.65 -5.98
CA ILE A 34 9.55 -5.63 -7.00
C ILE A 34 10.08 -7.02 -7.22
N ALA A 35 10.21 -7.41 -8.49
CA ALA A 35 10.85 -8.66 -8.88
C ALA A 35 12.38 -8.49 -8.97
N CYS A 36 13.17 -9.40 -8.40
CA CYS A 36 14.58 -9.57 -8.69
C CYS A 36 14.77 -10.86 -9.50
N GLY A 37 15.39 -10.77 -10.67
CA GLY A 37 15.64 -11.93 -11.53
C GLY A 37 16.92 -12.66 -11.11
N ASN A 38 16.80 -13.87 -10.57
CA ASN A 38 17.93 -14.79 -10.46
C ASN A 38 17.97 -15.72 -11.69
N GLU A 39 19.00 -15.56 -12.51
CA GLU A 39 19.36 -16.54 -13.55
C GLU A 39 20.04 -17.74 -12.90
N ASP A 40 19.28 -18.77 -12.53
CA ASP A 40 19.84 -20.10 -12.29
C ASP A 40 19.06 -21.16 -13.08
N SER A 41 19.62 -21.47 -14.26
CA SER A 41 19.12 -22.44 -15.21
C SER A 41 19.82 -23.79 -15.00
N SER A 42 19.49 -24.57 -13.98
CA SER A 42 19.75 -26.03 -14.00
C SER A 42 19.17 -26.80 -12.80
N SER A 43 17.97 -27.36 -12.95
CA SER A 43 17.62 -28.68 -12.39
C SER A 43 16.34 -29.25 -13.03
N PRO A 44 16.32 -30.53 -13.44
CA PRO A 44 15.21 -31.08 -14.22
C PRO A 44 14.09 -31.66 -13.33
N ALA A 45 12.85 -31.36 -13.72
CA ALA A 45 11.59 -32.05 -13.44
C ALA A 45 11.27 -32.39 -11.97
N SER A 46 10.32 -31.63 -11.40
CA SER A 46 9.61 -31.79 -10.10
C SER A 46 10.15 -31.01 -8.89
N SER A 47 11.02 -30.01 -9.09
CA SER A 47 11.39 -29.08 -8.01
C SER A 47 10.42 -27.90 -8.00
N ILE A 48 9.60 -27.80 -6.97
CA ILE A 48 8.85 -26.58 -6.66
C ILE A 48 9.87 -25.44 -6.54
N LYS A 49 9.73 -24.40 -7.37
CA LYS A 49 10.54 -23.18 -7.26
C LYS A 49 10.00 -22.35 -6.11
N GLU A 50 10.81 -22.20 -5.08
CA GLU A 50 10.52 -21.29 -3.97
C GLU A 50 10.74 -19.85 -4.41
N VAL A 51 9.76 -18.98 -4.14
CA VAL A 51 9.82 -17.54 -4.41
C VAL A 51 9.75 -16.82 -3.07
N ILE A 52 10.79 -16.09 -2.73
CA ILE A 52 10.85 -15.33 -1.48
C ILE A 52 10.18 -13.97 -1.69
N PHE A 53 9.04 -13.75 -1.02
CA PHE A 53 8.36 -12.47 -0.95
C PHE A 53 8.64 -11.76 0.38
N MET A 54 9.58 -10.82 0.36
CA MET A 54 10.02 -10.10 1.54
C MET A 54 9.18 -8.84 1.78
N ILE A 55 8.65 -8.69 2.99
CA ILE A 55 7.98 -7.47 3.44
C ILE A 55 8.93 -6.70 4.36
N ASP A 56 9.53 -5.62 3.86
CA ASP A 56 10.45 -4.80 4.64
C ASP A 56 9.71 -4.09 5.77
N ALA A 57 10.10 -4.30 7.03
CA ALA A 57 9.46 -3.65 8.17
C ALA A 57 9.50 -2.10 8.12
N LEU A 58 10.39 -1.50 7.30
CA LEU A 58 10.37 -0.05 7.05
C LEU A 58 9.06 0.44 6.44
N THR A 59 8.31 -0.44 5.78
CA THR A 59 7.02 -0.11 5.17
C THR A 59 5.92 0.28 6.17
N THR A 60 6.17 0.18 7.49
CA THR A 60 5.24 0.57 8.56
C THR A 60 3.88 -0.15 8.47
N ILE A 61 3.95 -1.43 8.12
CA ILE A 61 2.78 -2.28 7.93
C ILE A 61 2.35 -2.87 9.28
N SER A 62 1.10 -2.62 9.67
CA SER A 62 0.48 -3.26 10.84
C SER A 62 0.42 -4.79 10.69
N SER A 63 0.42 -5.52 11.81
CA SER A 63 0.30 -6.99 11.80
C SER A 63 -0.94 -7.50 11.05
N SER A 64 -2.02 -6.71 11.00
CA SER A 64 -3.23 -7.05 10.22
C SER A 64 -2.92 -7.15 8.73
N ILE A 65 -2.19 -6.17 8.19
CA ILE A 65 -1.88 -6.12 6.76
C ILE A 65 -0.87 -7.19 6.38
N ILE A 66 0.08 -7.50 7.27
CA ILE A 66 0.99 -8.64 7.07
C ILE A 66 0.18 -9.93 6.95
N ASN A 67 -0.87 -10.09 7.77
CA ASN A 67 -1.77 -11.25 7.65
C ASN A 67 -2.58 -11.20 6.34
N ASP A 68 -3.06 -10.04 5.92
CA ASP A 68 -3.76 -9.91 4.63
C ASP A 68 -2.86 -10.36 3.46
N TYR A 69 -1.56 -10.01 3.47
CA TYR A 69 -0.60 -10.52 2.47
C TYR A 69 -0.38 -12.03 2.59
N LYS A 70 -0.33 -12.58 3.81
CA LYS A 70 -0.23 -14.04 4.03
C LYS A 70 -1.44 -14.77 3.49
N ASP A 71 -2.63 -14.21 3.65
CA ASP A 71 -3.86 -14.78 3.11
C ASP A 71 -3.80 -14.77 1.57
N VAL A 72 -3.37 -13.67 0.95
CA VAL A 72 -3.16 -13.60 -0.52
C VAL A 72 -2.14 -14.64 -1.02
N VAL A 73 -1.02 -14.82 -0.30
CA VAL A 73 -0.01 -15.83 -0.67
C VAL A 73 -0.53 -17.25 -0.46
N THR A 74 -1.30 -17.48 0.60
CA THR A 74 -1.95 -18.78 0.85
C THR A 74 -2.92 -19.10 -0.28
N ASP A 75 -3.81 -18.17 -0.62
CA ASP A 75 -4.74 -18.30 -1.74
C ASP A 75 -4.00 -18.54 -3.06
N PHE A 76 -2.90 -17.81 -3.33
CA PHE A 76 -2.10 -18.03 -4.53
C PHE A 76 -1.53 -19.45 -4.58
N ASN A 77 -0.85 -19.90 -3.52
CA ASN A 77 -0.22 -21.22 -3.43
C ASN A 77 -1.24 -22.36 -3.51
N GLU A 78 -2.42 -22.19 -2.91
CA GLU A 78 -3.50 -23.19 -2.95
C GLU A 78 -4.14 -23.31 -4.34
N ASN A 79 -4.30 -22.19 -5.05
CA ASN A 79 -4.98 -22.15 -6.34
C ASN A 79 -4.05 -22.31 -7.57
N HIS A 80 -2.73 -22.26 -7.38
CA HIS A 80 -1.73 -22.32 -8.47
C HIS A 80 -0.64 -23.36 -8.22
N ASN A 81 -1.00 -24.47 -7.56
CA ASN A 81 -0.10 -25.59 -7.30
C ASN A 81 0.42 -26.29 -8.59
N ASP A 82 -0.24 -26.06 -9.71
CA ASP A 82 0.12 -26.54 -11.05
C ASP A 82 1.31 -25.78 -11.66
N LEU A 83 1.60 -24.57 -11.17
CA LEU A 83 2.70 -23.75 -11.67
C LEU A 83 4.08 -24.22 -11.19
N GLY A 84 4.13 -25.13 -10.22
CA GLY A 84 5.39 -25.57 -9.61
C GLY A 84 6.13 -24.44 -8.90
N ILE A 85 5.39 -23.46 -8.36
CA ILE A 85 5.90 -22.31 -7.62
C ILE A 85 5.29 -22.33 -6.22
N GLU A 86 6.10 -22.06 -5.21
CA GLU A 86 5.64 -21.81 -3.84
C GLU A 86 6.17 -20.47 -3.36
N VAL A 87 5.26 -19.54 -3.05
CA VAL A 87 5.63 -18.22 -2.53
C VAL A 87 5.71 -18.28 -1.01
N LYS A 88 6.82 -17.79 -0.44
CA LYS A 88 7.02 -17.69 1.01
C LYS A 88 7.17 -16.24 1.42
N ILE A 89 6.41 -15.83 2.44
CA ILE A 89 6.53 -14.49 3.00
C ILE A 89 7.60 -14.45 4.09
N GLU A 90 8.52 -13.51 3.96
CA GLU A 90 9.49 -13.16 5.00
C GLU A 90 9.26 -11.73 5.49
N THR A 91 9.31 -11.53 6.81
CA THR A 91 9.15 -10.20 7.44
C THR A 91 10.39 -9.88 8.28
N PRO A 92 11.54 -9.61 7.67
CA PRO A 92 12.77 -9.33 8.39
C PRO A 92 12.73 -7.94 9.06
N SER A 93 13.76 -7.64 9.85
CA SER A 93 13.93 -6.32 10.44
C SER A 93 14.10 -5.23 9.37
N ALA A 94 13.76 -4.00 9.76
CA ALA A 94 13.83 -2.83 8.91
C ALA A 94 15.22 -2.67 8.26
N GLY A 95 15.23 -2.47 6.94
CA GLY A 95 16.46 -2.23 6.17
C GLY A 95 17.26 -3.49 5.81
N GLN A 96 16.70 -4.69 6.02
CA GLN A 96 17.36 -5.94 5.66
C GLN A 96 17.78 -5.99 4.18
N ILE A 97 16.94 -5.52 3.26
CA ILE A 97 17.26 -5.50 1.82
C ILE A 97 18.53 -4.71 1.57
N LEU A 98 18.63 -3.51 2.13
CA LEU A 98 19.82 -2.67 2.01
C LEU A 98 21.06 -3.34 2.62
N ASN A 99 20.90 -4.02 3.75
CA ASN A 99 22.00 -4.72 4.39
C ASN A 99 22.50 -5.87 3.50
N SER A 100 21.60 -6.67 2.94
CA SER A 100 21.93 -7.76 2.02
C SER A 100 22.58 -7.23 0.72
N ILE A 101 22.11 -6.10 0.17
CA ILE A 101 22.78 -5.41 -0.94
C ILE A 101 24.23 -5.05 -0.58
N ASN A 102 24.45 -4.42 0.58
CA ASN A 102 25.80 -4.01 1.00
C ASN A 102 26.71 -5.19 1.33
N ALA A 103 26.13 -6.30 1.80
CA ALA A 103 26.85 -7.53 2.12
C ALA A 103 27.10 -8.43 0.88
N GLY A 104 26.48 -8.14 -0.26
CA GLY A 104 26.53 -9.00 -1.44
C GLY A 104 25.80 -10.34 -1.24
N GLU A 105 24.80 -10.36 -0.38
CA GLU A 105 23.95 -11.52 -0.13
C GLU A 105 22.88 -11.67 -1.21
N ALA A 106 22.26 -12.86 -1.28
CA ALA A 106 21.12 -13.09 -2.16
C ALA A 106 19.95 -12.17 -1.78
N LEU A 107 19.34 -11.57 -2.79
CA LEU A 107 18.15 -10.72 -2.65
C LEU A 107 16.88 -11.57 -2.79
N PRO A 108 15.75 -11.15 -2.17
CA PRO A 108 14.48 -11.83 -2.34
C PRO A 108 13.97 -11.71 -3.79
N ASP A 109 13.25 -12.72 -4.27
CA ASP A 109 12.63 -12.70 -5.60
C ASP A 109 11.58 -11.61 -5.73
N LEU A 110 10.80 -11.38 -4.67
CA LEU A 110 9.81 -10.31 -4.56
C LEU A 110 10.05 -9.53 -3.28
N TYR A 111 9.92 -8.20 -3.31
CA TYR A 111 9.94 -7.44 -2.06
C TYR A 111 9.02 -6.25 -2.04
N LEU A 112 8.53 -5.93 -0.83
CA LEU A 112 7.60 -4.86 -0.53
C LEU A 112 8.34 -3.70 0.16
N THR A 113 8.52 -2.56 -0.54
CA THR A 113 9.21 -1.37 0.01
C THR A 113 8.57 -0.04 -0.43
N TYR A 114 9.22 1.09 -0.15
CA TYR A 114 8.86 2.42 -0.65
C TYR A 114 9.71 2.76 -1.90
N PRO A 115 9.19 3.54 -2.88
CA PRO A 115 9.93 3.91 -4.10
C PRO A 115 11.27 4.63 -3.86
N ASP A 116 11.39 5.42 -2.79
CA ASP A 116 12.62 6.13 -2.42
C ASP A 116 13.76 5.17 -2.04
N ASN A 117 13.43 4.07 -1.34
CA ASN A 117 14.38 3.00 -1.06
C ASN A 117 14.87 2.33 -2.35
N VAL A 118 13.99 2.15 -3.33
CA VAL A 118 14.32 1.54 -4.62
C VAL A 118 15.27 2.44 -5.41
N ALA A 119 15.01 3.75 -5.41
CA ALA A 119 15.92 4.72 -6.02
C ALA A 119 17.31 4.63 -5.38
N ARG A 120 17.38 4.45 -4.06
CA ARG A 120 18.63 4.19 -3.34
C ARG A 120 19.27 2.87 -3.75
N TYR A 121 18.55 1.76 -3.80
CA TYR A 121 19.09 0.45 -4.20
C TYR A 121 19.65 0.49 -5.61
N LYS A 122 18.91 1.11 -6.55
CA LYS A 122 19.34 1.30 -7.93
C LYS A 122 20.65 2.06 -8.06
N SER A 123 20.94 2.99 -7.15
CA SER A 123 22.23 3.70 -7.16
C SER A 123 23.42 2.82 -6.76
N ILE A 124 23.17 1.67 -6.12
CA ILE A 124 24.18 0.73 -5.63
C ILE A 124 24.29 -0.48 -6.55
N ILE A 125 23.16 -1.07 -6.96
CA ILE A 125 23.03 -2.28 -7.78
C ILE A 125 22.14 -2.05 -9.02
N PRO A 126 22.52 -1.15 -9.93
CA PRO A 126 21.65 -0.70 -11.02
C PRO A 126 21.16 -1.84 -11.94
N ASP A 127 21.97 -2.87 -12.11
CA ASP A 127 21.73 -3.99 -13.03
C ASP A 127 20.88 -5.12 -12.42
N GLN A 128 20.67 -5.11 -11.10
CA GLN A 128 19.88 -6.13 -10.39
C GLN A 128 18.43 -5.67 -10.10
N ILE A 129 18.14 -4.38 -10.32
CA ILE A 129 16.79 -3.83 -10.15
C ILE A 129 16.07 -3.89 -11.50
N VAL A 130 15.01 -4.69 -11.53
CA VAL A 130 14.26 -5.01 -12.75
C VAL A 130 13.33 -3.87 -13.14
N ASP A 131 13.38 -3.44 -14.40
CA ASP A 131 12.36 -2.56 -14.99
C ASP A 131 11.12 -3.40 -15.30
N VAL A 132 10.08 -3.21 -14.50
CA VAL A 132 8.89 -4.05 -14.56
C VAL A 132 8.09 -3.85 -15.86
N LYS A 133 8.28 -2.71 -16.52
CA LYS A 133 7.66 -2.44 -17.81
C LYS A 133 8.41 -3.14 -18.94
N SER A 134 9.75 -3.09 -18.94
CA SER A 134 10.54 -3.76 -19.99
C SER A 134 10.41 -5.29 -19.93
N GLU A 135 10.27 -5.86 -18.73
CA GLU A 135 10.05 -7.29 -18.54
C GLU A 135 8.60 -7.75 -18.83
N GLY A 136 7.69 -6.81 -19.15
CA GLY A 136 6.33 -7.15 -19.55
C GLY A 136 5.41 -7.58 -18.40
N TYR A 137 5.75 -7.25 -17.14
CA TYR A 137 4.87 -7.52 -15.99
C TYR A 137 3.58 -6.67 -16.02
N ILE A 138 3.56 -5.58 -16.77
CA ILE A 138 2.36 -4.77 -17.00
C ILE A 138 1.85 -5.07 -18.41
N THR A 139 0.73 -5.79 -18.49
CA THR A 139 -0.01 -5.96 -19.74
C THR A 139 -1.02 -4.81 -19.87
N ASP A 140 -1.13 -4.25 -21.07
CA ASP A 140 -1.60 -2.89 -21.32
C ASP A 140 -3.03 -2.50 -20.84
N ASN A 141 -3.86 -3.37 -20.23
CA ASN A 141 -5.30 -3.04 -20.16
C ASN A 141 -6.18 -3.55 -18.99
N THR A 142 -5.70 -4.16 -17.91
CA THR A 142 -6.65 -4.84 -17.00
C THR A 142 -6.65 -4.45 -15.53
N ILE A 143 -5.56 -3.93 -14.96
CA ILE A 143 -5.47 -3.86 -13.48
C ILE A 143 -5.75 -2.46 -12.90
N PHE A 144 -5.65 -1.37 -13.69
CA PHE A 144 -5.65 0.00 -13.14
C PHE A 144 -6.37 1.09 -13.96
N SER A 145 -7.37 0.75 -14.77
CA SER A 145 -7.93 1.63 -15.82
C SER A 145 -8.29 3.07 -15.41
N GLU A 146 -8.78 3.31 -14.19
CA GLU A 146 -9.24 4.64 -13.78
C GLU A 146 -8.17 5.53 -13.13
N TYR A 147 -7.02 4.97 -12.70
CA TYR A 147 -5.96 5.73 -11.99
C TYR A 147 -4.53 5.41 -12.46
N GLN A 148 -4.39 4.62 -13.53
CA GLN A 148 -3.13 4.03 -14.00
C GLN A 148 -2.00 5.05 -14.12
N SER A 149 -2.22 6.19 -14.75
CA SER A 149 -1.15 7.18 -14.96
C SER A 149 -0.60 7.72 -13.64
N SER A 150 -1.47 8.16 -12.73
CA SER A 150 -1.08 8.68 -11.42
C SER A 150 -0.51 7.62 -10.46
N PHE A 151 -0.81 6.35 -10.71
CA PHE A 151 -0.30 5.23 -9.92
C PHE A 151 1.09 4.85 -10.41
N LEU A 152 1.25 4.63 -11.73
CA LEU A 152 2.52 4.24 -12.34
C LEU A 152 3.59 5.34 -12.22
N GLU A 153 3.19 6.61 -12.17
CA GLU A 153 4.13 7.72 -11.93
C GLU A 153 4.89 7.55 -10.60
N GLU A 154 4.23 7.09 -9.53
CA GLU A 154 4.86 6.86 -8.22
C GLU A 154 5.93 5.77 -8.26
N GLY A 155 5.79 4.83 -9.18
CA GLY A 155 6.75 3.73 -9.35
C GLY A 155 7.85 4.01 -10.38
N THR A 156 7.77 5.17 -11.06
CA THR A 156 8.70 5.54 -12.13
C THR A 156 9.92 6.23 -11.52
N ILE A 157 11.12 5.72 -11.82
CA ILE A 157 12.39 6.30 -11.36
C ILE A 157 13.23 6.62 -12.59
N GLY A 158 13.37 7.91 -12.89
CA GLY A 158 13.91 8.36 -14.17
C GLY A 158 12.90 8.12 -15.29
N GLU A 159 13.28 7.37 -16.33
CA GLU A 159 12.43 7.07 -17.49
C GLU A 159 11.76 5.69 -17.42
N ASN A 160 12.14 4.89 -16.42
CA ASN A 160 11.80 3.47 -16.34
C ASN A 160 10.94 3.18 -15.10
N LEU A 161 10.12 2.14 -15.19
CA LEU A 161 9.20 1.74 -14.13
C LEU A 161 9.84 0.60 -13.35
N TYR A 162 10.36 0.87 -12.15
CA TYR A 162 11.04 -0.14 -11.34
C TYR A 162 10.17 -0.73 -10.25
N VAL A 163 8.99 -0.16 -10.07
CA VAL A 163 8.16 -0.39 -8.90
C VAL A 163 6.73 -0.53 -9.36
N LEU A 164 6.10 -1.65 -9.01
CA LEU A 164 4.66 -1.81 -9.19
C LEU A 164 3.96 -1.30 -7.92
N PRO A 165 3.28 -0.14 -7.96
CA PRO A 165 2.52 0.31 -6.82
C PRO A 165 1.32 -0.63 -6.64
N VAL A 166 1.12 -1.11 -5.41
CA VAL A 166 -0.06 -1.91 -5.05
C VAL A 166 -1.01 -1.12 -4.14
N LEU A 167 -0.50 -0.09 -3.46
CA LEU A 167 -1.25 0.81 -2.59
C LEU A 167 -0.72 2.24 -2.74
N LYS A 168 -1.64 3.22 -2.79
CA LYS A 168 -1.31 4.65 -2.75
C LYS A 168 -1.97 5.30 -1.54
N SER A 169 -1.15 5.94 -0.70
CA SER A 169 -1.64 6.76 0.39
C SER A 169 -1.92 8.17 -0.11
N PHE A 170 -2.87 8.84 0.54
CA PHE A 170 -3.13 10.26 0.34
C PHE A 170 -2.97 10.97 1.67
N ASN A 171 -2.30 12.13 1.63
CA ASN A 171 -2.10 12.94 2.83
C ASN A 171 -3.45 13.52 3.27
N ILE A 172 -4.01 12.98 4.36
CA ILE A 172 -5.19 13.53 5.01
C ILE A 172 -4.74 14.30 6.24
N ASN A 173 -5.01 15.59 6.27
CA ASN A 173 -4.90 16.35 7.51
C ASN A 173 -6.05 15.95 8.44
N THR A 174 -5.77 15.16 9.46
CA THR A 174 -6.75 14.83 10.50
C THR A 174 -6.77 15.92 11.56
N VAL A 175 -7.90 16.61 11.69
CA VAL A 175 -8.07 17.67 12.67
C VAL A 175 -8.76 17.10 13.91
N ASN A 176 -8.13 17.25 15.08
CA ASN A 176 -8.79 16.96 16.34
C ASN A 176 -9.83 18.05 16.64
N LEU A 177 -11.09 17.76 16.34
CA LEU A 177 -12.19 18.73 16.49
C LEU A 177 -12.38 19.20 17.94
N ARG A 178 -12.05 18.35 18.92
CA ARG A 178 -12.11 18.75 20.35
C ARG A 178 -11.06 19.81 20.66
N LEU A 179 -9.81 19.57 20.24
CA LEU A 179 -8.72 20.52 20.42
C LEU A 179 -9.00 21.84 19.68
N LEU A 180 -9.48 21.76 18.44
CA LEU A 180 -9.84 22.93 17.66
C LEU A 180 -10.91 23.78 18.36
N ASN A 181 -11.93 23.14 18.93
CA ASN A 181 -12.97 23.82 19.72
C ASN A 181 -12.40 24.47 20.99
N GLN A 182 -11.47 23.81 21.68
CA GLN A 182 -10.81 24.38 22.86
C GLN A 182 -9.98 25.61 22.50
N ILE A 183 -9.21 25.56 21.41
CA ILE A 183 -8.45 26.70 20.88
C ILE A 183 -9.40 27.84 20.53
N GLN A 184 -10.50 27.55 19.83
CA GLN A 184 -11.51 28.56 19.49
C GLN A 184 -12.08 29.26 20.74
N LYS A 185 -12.42 28.50 21.79
CA LYS A 185 -12.94 29.05 23.05
C LYS A 185 -11.91 29.91 23.76
N PHE A 186 -10.67 29.44 23.85
CA PHE A 186 -9.57 30.18 24.46
C PHE A 186 -9.33 31.52 23.74
N LEU A 187 -9.26 31.52 22.41
CA LEU A 187 -9.06 32.73 21.62
C LEU A 187 -10.21 33.73 21.79
N LYS A 188 -11.47 33.27 21.87
CA LYS A 188 -12.63 34.15 22.15
C LYS A 188 -12.52 34.83 23.52
N ILE A 189 -12.09 34.10 24.55
CA ILE A 189 -11.88 34.66 25.89
C ILE A 189 -10.75 35.69 25.89
N GLN A 190 -9.62 35.39 25.24
CA GLN A 190 -8.49 36.32 25.15
C GLN A 190 -8.86 37.59 24.38
N LEU A 191 -9.57 37.48 23.26
CA LEU A 191 -10.05 38.64 22.48
C LEU A 191 -11.01 39.51 23.29
N TRP A 192 -11.93 38.90 24.03
CA TRP A 192 -12.84 39.62 24.93
C TRP A 192 -12.07 40.40 26.00
N ASN A 193 -11.10 39.75 26.66
CA ASN A 193 -10.30 40.39 27.70
C ASN A 193 -9.42 41.53 27.16
N MET A 194 -8.86 41.39 25.96
CA MET A 194 -8.10 42.46 25.32
C MET A 194 -8.99 43.65 24.93
N GLN A 195 -10.23 43.42 24.48
CA GLN A 195 -11.16 44.51 24.20
C GLN A 195 -11.50 45.30 25.46
N GLN A 196 -11.73 44.63 26.59
CA GLN A 196 -12.01 45.31 27.86
C GLN A 196 -10.84 46.17 28.35
N LEU A 197 -9.59 45.79 28.07
CA LEU A 197 -8.40 46.56 28.44
C LEU A 197 -8.16 47.82 27.60
N VAL A 198 -8.78 47.94 26.42
CA VAL A 198 -8.63 49.11 25.53
C VAL A 198 -9.69 50.20 25.82
N TYR A 199 -10.73 49.89 26.60
CA TYR A 199 -11.80 50.82 26.98
C TYR A 199 -11.61 51.45 28.38
N PHE A 200 -10.45 51.26 29.00
CA PHE A 200 -9.99 51.98 30.21
C PHE A 200 -8.69 52.72 29.89
#